data_AF-A0A2V1DX53-F1
#
_entry.id   AF-A0A2V1DX53-F1
#
_cell.length_a   1.000
_cell.length_b   1.000
_cell.length_c   1.000
_cell.angle_alpha   90.00
_cell.angle_beta   90.00
_cell.angle_gamma   90.00
#
_symmetry.space_group_name_H-M   'P 1'
#
loop_
_entity.id
_entity.type
_entity.pdbx_description
1 polymer ?
#
loop_
_entity_poly.entity_id
_entity_poly.type
_entity_poly.pdbx_seq_one_letter_code
_entity_poly.pdbx_strand_id
1 'polypeptide(L)'
;MKAFSRPDGSGVVTNANIFLFGTNIASVNNPDHISYLFDNNFRVITSKAVQNAPVDRAREALQWMEDRVDAIVVHLDVDVIDPGTFPLSNVPNWTGLEYENCLDAVRVFLGSAKLAAVDMLPCAQSSSYQLLDALSKLLIACGGHQGTNKKKLVLSFTPRVHLPTGSYTGLIEPSFPNTRQFRAIPFAKPPVSQLRWLPPQKLDPSPNKTHVATRFPPSCPQFVSAVISLFNIELTRGNLIYNGNQNDTSGLVGEATSEDCLHVAVWTPTTPPPEGGFPVLFFMTGGGWLQGGIDVLWQMPHSIVERSQSTIVVTINYRLNIFGFPAARGLPLEHQNLGLLDQRAALEWLFLQSGNIFSASLPKTPPYSNFSFVAQNVGCGGFDDDTGAAELDCMRQVPMALIENFIGQYGDRGELPALSWKPVVDNRLVFADYKARAEAGLVARVPYIISTTANEFSSLVPWPIKNLTAGPDQTLVTYYDVMGFVCPTFNSTVYRNRLGPDVPVYRFQHAGTFPNLNKYEWLGAYHASDIPISFGTYHLLDHVANTTQFEIDVSQAMQDHMLAFVKDPYHGPQKDLGWKPMNTSEPNGGDLIRFGAGGKVIQHIDGVEVDGVCLGLREYDPFP
;
A
#
# COMPACT_ATOMS: atom_id res chain seq x y z
N MET A 1 -5.82 13.40 -44.63
CA MET A 1 -5.66 12.61 -45.89
C MET A 1 -5.08 13.45 -47.02
N LYS A 2 -5.71 14.55 -47.49
CA LYS A 2 -5.12 15.44 -48.54
C LYS A 2 -3.72 16.00 -48.19
N ALA A 3 -3.40 16.14 -46.91
CA ALA A 3 -2.07 16.57 -46.42
C ALA A 3 -1.01 15.44 -46.39
N PHE A 4 -1.41 14.18 -46.59
CA PHE A 4 -0.56 12.98 -46.56
C PHE A 4 -0.56 12.24 -47.92
N SER A 5 -1.01 12.91 -48.97
CA SER A 5 -0.99 12.44 -50.35
C SER A 5 -0.23 13.46 -51.18
N ARG A 6 0.60 13.00 -52.12
CA ARG A 6 1.24 13.88 -53.10
C ARG A 6 0.16 14.62 -53.91
N PRO A 7 0.49 15.74 -54.58
CA PRO A 7 -0.46 16.48 -55.41
C PRO A 7 -1.16 15.63 -56.49
N ASP A 8 -0.55 14.52 -56.90
CA ASP A 8 -1.08 13.53 -57.84
C ASP A 8 -1.99 12.46 -57.21
N GLY A 9 -2.23 12.52 -55.90
CA GLY A 9 -3.04 11.56 -55.16
C GLY A 9 -2.31 10.29 -54.70
N SER A 10 -1.03 10.12 -55.04
CA SER A 10 -0.23 8.98 -54.56
C SER A 10 0.12 9.11 -53.08
N GLY A 11 0.27 7.97 -52.40
CA GLY A 11 0.68 7.94 -50.99
C GLY A 11 2.12 8.46 -50.79
N VAL A 12 2.34 9.26 -49.76
CA VAL A 12 3.69 9.76 -49.39
C VAL A 12 4.58 8.68 -48.79
N VAL A 13 3.99 7.59 -48.32
CA VAL A 13 4.65 6.39 -47.80
C VAL A 13 4.53 5.26 -48.81
N THR A 14 5.64 4.58 -49.09
CA THR A 14 5.82 3.48 -50.03
C THR A 14 6.82 2.48 -49.44
N ASN A 15 6.93 1.28 -49.99
CA ASN A 15 7.96 0.32 -49.62
C ASN A 15 9.40 0.88 -49.75
N ALA A 16 9.64 1.85 -50.64
CA ALA A 16 10.94 2.48 -50.83
C ALA A 16 11.38 3.45 -49.72
N ASN A 17 10.47 3.82 -48.81
CA ASN A 17 10.75 4.73 -47.68
C ASN A 17 10.15 4.24 -46.36
N ILE A 18 9.83 2.94 -46.25
CA ILE A 18 9.51 2.26 -44.98
C ILE A 18 10.73 1.47 -44.51
N PHE A 19 11.04 1.58 -43.22
CA PHE A 19 12.07 0.78 -42.55
C PHE A 19 11.44 0.03 -41.38
N LEU A 20 11.48 -1.30 -41.40
CA LEU A 20 11.01 -2.16 -40.33
C LEU A 20 12.18 -2.48 -39.39
N PHE A 21 12.04 -2.15 -38.11
CA PHE A 21 13.12 -2.25 -37.14
C PHE A 21 12.72 -3.13 -35.97
N GLY A 22 13.56 -4.13 -35.64
CA GLY A 22 13.26 -5.05 -34.54
C GLY A 22 12.26 -6.16 -34.89
N THR A 23 12.08 -6.46 -36.19
CA THR A 23 11.14 -7.50 -36.63
C THR A 23 11.62 -8.89 -36.23
N ASN A 24 10.81 -9.65 -35.50
CA ASN A 24 11.15 -11.03 -35.17
C ASN A 24 10.88 -11.97 -36.34
N ILE A 25 11.94 -12.39 -37.02
CA ILE A 25 11.88 -13.30 -38.17
C ILE A 25 11.76 -14.77 -37.74
N ALA A 26 12.05 -15.09 -36.47
CA ALA A 26 12.09 -16.47 -35.97
C ALA A 26 10.74 -16.98 -35.42
N SER A 27 9.81 -16.10 -35.06
CA SER A 27 8.49 -16.45 -34.49
C SER A 27 7.34 -16.50 -35.51
N VAL A 28 7.62 -16.25 -36.79
CA VAL A 28 6.57 -16.11 -37.82
C VAL A 28 6.12 -17.49 -38.31
N ASN A 29 4.85 -17.84 -38.05
CA ASN A 29 4.20 -19.08 -38.52
C ASN A 29 4.00 -19.16 -40.05
N ASN A 30 4.41 -18.15 -40.83
CA ASN A 30 4.26 -18.12 -42.29
C ASN A 30 5.49 -17.50 -43.00
N PRO A 31 6.39 -18.32 -43.58
CA PRO A 31 7.57 -17.87 -44.34
C PRO A 31 7.27 -16.96 -45.53
N ASP A 32 6.06 -17.03 -46.09
CA ASP A 32 5.65 -16.24 -47.26
C ASP A 32 5.54 -14.74 -46.95
N HIS A 33 5.18 -14.39 -45.70
CA HIS A 33 5.07 -12.99 -45.28
C HIS A 33 6.44 -12.30 -45.20
N ILE A 34 7.48 -13.05 -44.81
CA ILE A 34 8.85 -12.52 -44.75
C ILE A 34 9.41 -12.39 -46.16
N SER A 35 9.19 -13.39 -47.01
CA SER A 35 9.59 -13.34 -48.42
C SER A 35 8.95 -12.14 -49.13
N TYR A 36 7.67 -11.85 -48.86
CA TYR A 36 6.99 -10.67 -49.38
C TYR A 36 7.69 -9.35 -49.03
N LEU A 37 8.21 -9.19 -47.80
CA LEU A 37 8.91 -7.96 -47.41
C LEU A 37 10.18 -7.76 -48.24
N PHE A 38 10.97 -8.81 -48.44
CA PHE A 38 12.19 -8.74 -49.25
C PHE A 38 11.88 -8.59 -50.74
N ASP A 39 10.92 -9.35 -51.28
CA ASP A 39 10.49 -9.32 -52.67
C ASP A 39 9.89 -7.96 -53.07
N ASN A 40 9.33 -7.23 -52.10
CA ASN A 40 8.78 -5.90 -52.28
C ASN A 40 9.71 -4.80 -51.74
N ASN A 41 11.02 -5.04 -51.65
CA ASN A 41 12.04 -4.03 -51.32
C ASN A 41 11.88 -3.30 -49.98
N PHE A 42 11.19 -3.89 -48.99
CA PHE A 42 11.19 -3.34 -47.63
C PHE A 42 12.58 -3.50 -47.00
N ARG A 43 13.01 -2.48 -46.25
CA ARG A 43 14.21 -2.59 -45.42
C ARG A 43 13.83 -3.12 -44.05
N VAL A 44 14.56 -4.13 -43.59
CA VAL A 44 14.26 -4.83 -42.33
C VAL A 44 15.55 -5.05 -41.55
N ILE A 45 15.55 -4.68 -40.26
CA ILE A 45 16.53 -5.15 -39.28
C ILE A 45 15.80 -6.05 -38.27
N THR A 46 16.35 -7.24 -38.04
CA THR A 46 15.72 -8.24 -37.18
C THR A 46 15.85 -7.90 -35.70
N SER A 47 14.91 -8.37 -34.87
CA SER A 47 15.02 -8.27 -33.41
C SER A 47 16.34 -8.84 -32.90
N LYS A 48 16.82 -9.97 -33.45
CA LYS A 48 18.10 -10.55 -33.03
C LYS A 48 19.30 -9.65 -33.32
N ALA A 49 19.29 -8.95 -34.46
CA ALA A 49 20.34 -7.98 -34.78
C ALA A 49 20.29 -6.76 -33.86
N VAL A 50 19.08 -6.30 -33.50
CA VAL A 50 18.88 -5.18 -32.56
C VAL A 50 19.31 -5.58 -31.15
N GLN A 51 19.00 -6.78 -30.66
CA GLN A 51 19.48 -7.26 -29.35
C GLN A 51 21.01 -7.19 -29.21
N ASN A 52 21.73 -7.53 -30.28
CA ASN A 52 23.19 -7.60 -30.23
C ASN A 52 23.86 -6.21 -30.25
N ALA A 53 23.23 -5.22 -30.90
CA ALA A 53 23.81 -3.89 -31.11
C ALA A 53 22.72 -2.82 -31.35
N PRO A 54 21.89 -2.50 -30.34
CA PRO A 54 20.65 -1.73 -30.54
C PRO A 54 20.93 -0.32 -31.09
N VAL A 55 21.92 0.37 -30.53
CA VAL A 55 22.31 1.72 -30.92
C VAL A 55 22.89 1.75 -32.34
N ASP A 56 23.79 0.82 -32.68
CA ASP A 56 24.45 0.84 -33.99
C ASP A 56 23.51 0.42 -35.12
N ARG A 57 22.61 -0.54 -34.86
CA ARG A 57 21.53 -0.87 -35.81
C ARG A 57 20.58 0.31 -36.00
N ALA A 58 20.23 1.03 -34.93
CA ALA A 58 19.38 2.20 -35.04
C ALA A 58 20.06 3.34 -35.82
N ARG A 59 21.37 3.54 -35.66
CA ARG A 59 22.14 4.52 -36.47
C ARG A 59 22.17 4.16 -37.95
N GLU A 60 22.35 2.87 -38.27
CA GLU A 60 22.30 2.38 -39.65
C GLU A 60 20.93 2.65 -40.29
N ALA A 61 19.84 2.32 -39.57
CA ALA A 61 18.48 2.59 -40.03
C ALA A 61 18.22 4.09 -40.19
N LEU A 62 18.66 4.89 -39.21
CA LEU A 62 18.46 6.33 -39.23
C LEU A 62 19.20 6.99 -40.39
N GLN A 63 20.48 6.65 -40.60
CA GLN A 63 21.26 7.17 -41.71
C GLN A 63 20.62 6.84 -43.06
N TRP A 64 20.10 5.61 -43.22
CA TRP A 64 19.40 5.22 -44.44
C TRP A 64 18.15 6.07 -44.70
N MET A 65 17.38 6.39 -43.66
CA MET A 65 16.17 7.21 -43.77
C MET A 65 16.51 8.68 -44.02
N GLU A 66 17.49 9.24 -43.29
CA GLU A 66 17.87 10.66 -43.39
C GLU A 66 18.32 11.06 -44.80
N ASP A 67 18.89 10.15 -45.58
CA ASP A 67 19.28 10.41 -46.96
C ASP A 67 18.10 10.42 -47.96
N ARG A 68 16.91 9.95 -47.54
CA ARG A 68 15.81 9.59 -48.45
C ARG A 68 14.49 10.31 -48.20
N VAL A 69 14.26 10.77 -46.97
CA VAL A 69 13.01 11.42 -46.60
C VAL A 69 13.26 12.80 -46.02
N ASP A 70 12.28 13.68 -46.17
CA ASP A 70 12.28 15.02 -45.57
C ASP A 70 11.82 14.99 -44.11
N ALA A 71 11.03 13.97 -43.74
CA ALA A 71 10.44 13.78 -42.43
C ALA A 71 10.39 12.29 -42.07
N ILE A 72 10.73 11.97 -40.82
CA ILE A 72 10.72 10.63 -40.25
C ILE A 72 9.56 10.53 -39.25
N VAL A 73 8.77 9.47 -39.35
CA VAL A 73 7.77 9.10 -38.34
C VAL A 73 8.18 7.78 -37.73
N VAL A 74 8.37 7.75 -36.42
CA VAL A 74 8.68 6.51 -35.69
C VAL A 74 7.38 5.96 -35.12
N HIS A 75 6.90 4.84 -35.65
CA HIS A 75 5.79 4.10 -35.05
C HIS A 75 6.36 3.03 -34.12
N LEU A 76 6.16 3.17 -32.81
CA LEU A 76 6.55 2.19 -31.81
C LEU A 76 5.35 1.29 -31.49
N ASP A 77 5.39 0.07 -31.99
CA ASP A 77 4.47 -0.97 -31.59
C ASP A 77 4.98 -1.61 -30.29
N VAL A 78 4.19 -1.57 -29.21
CA VAL A 78 4.60 -2.08 -27.88
C VAL A 78 4.74 -3.60 -27.87
N ASP A 79 4.12 -4.29 -28.82
CA ASP A 79 4.24 -5.74 -28.96
C ASP A 79 5.65 -6.15 -29.43
N VAL A 80 6.55 -5.22 -29.76
CA VAL A 80 7.96 -5.50 -30.05
C VAL A 80 8.82 -5.78 -28.81
N ILE A 81 8.31 -5.53 -27.60
CA ILE A 81 9.05 -5.68 -26.34
C ILE A 81 8.69 -7.02 -25.67
N ASP A 82 9.70 -7.71 -25.14
CA ASP A 82 9.56 -9.00 -24.47
C ASP A 82 8.74 -8.88 -23.16
N PRO A 83 7.60 -9.59 -23.03
CA PRO A 83 6.74 -9.55 -21.84
C PRO A 83 7.46 -10.01 -20.56
N GLY A 84 8.52 -10.82 -20.66
CA GLY A 84 9.32 -11.26 -19.53
C GLY A 84 10.17 -10.16 -18.90
N THR A 85 10.45 -9.08 -19.65
CA THR A 85 11.21 -7.91 -19.18
C THR A 85 10.31 -6.69 -18.92
N PHE A 86 9.11 -6.67 -19.50
CA PHE A 86 8.16 -5.58 -19.39
C PHE A 86 6.73 -6.12 -19.52
N PRO A 87 6.01 -6.37 -18.42
CA PRO A 87 4.74 -7.12 -18.44
C PRO A 87 3.57 -6.20 -18.84
N LEU A 88 3.56 -5.72 -20.09
CA LEU A 88 2.52 -4.87 -20.68
C LEU A 88 2.04 -5.33 -22.07
N SER A 89 2.50 -6.47 -22.60
CA SER A 89 2.06 -7.01 -23.90
C SER A 89 1.08 -8.18 -23.76
N ASN A 90 0.05 -8.20 -24.60
CA ASN A 90 -1.05 -9.17 -24.54
C ASN A 90 -0.73 -10.50 -25.23
N VAL A 91 0.47 -10.61 -25.80
CA VAL A 91 0.89 -11.74 -26.65
C VAL A 91 2.18 -12.31 -26.09
N PRO A 92 2.13 -13.45 -25.36
CA PRO A 92 3.34 -14.12 -24.89
C PRO A 92 4.27 -14.46 -26.06
N ASN A 93 5.55 -14.11 -25.96
CA ASN A 93 6.65 -14.59 -26.81
C ASN A 93 6.71 -14.13 -28.29
N TRP A 94 6.18 -12.96 -28.67
CA TRP A 94 6.15 -12.60 -30.10
C TRP A 94 7.42 -11.96 -30.67
N THR A 95 8.21 -11.19 -29.91
CA THR A 95 9.22 -10.29 -30.53
C THR A 95 10.61 -10.27 -29.89
N GLY A 96 10.72 -10.59 -28.60
CA GLY A 96 11.96 -10.93 -27.92
C GLY A 96 12.96 -9.78 -27.68
N LEU A 97 12.63 -8.51 -27.92
CA LEU A 97 13.53 -7.41 -27.54
C LEU A 97 13.34 -7.03 -26.07
N GLU A 98 14.42 -7.04 -25.28
CA GLU A 98 14.39 -6.47 -23.93
C GLU A 98 14.06 -4.98 -24.00
N TYR A 99 13.38 -4.48 -22.96
CA TYR A 99 12.93 -3.10 -22.84
C TYR A 99 14.06 -2.07 -23.09
N GLU A 100 15.23 -2.32 -22.51
CA GLU A 100 16.41 -1.47 -22.59
C GLU A 100 16.94 -1.36 -24.02
N ASN A 101 16.99 -2.48 -24.74
CA ASN A 101 17.44 -2.51 -26.14
C ASN A 101 16.50 -1.72 -27.05
N CYS A 102 15.19 -1.81 -26.80
CA CYS A 102 14.19 -1.02 -27.50
C CYS A 102 14.37 0.48 -27.23
N LEU A 103 14.52 0.88 -25.96
CA LEU A 103 14.73 2.27 -25.59
C LEU A 103 16.04 2.85 -26.15
N ASP A 104 17.12 2.09 -26.14
CA ASP A 104 18.41 2.53 -26.69
C ASP A 104 18.34 2.75 -28.20
N ALA A 105 17.58 1.94 -28.92
CA ALA A 105 17.32 2.17 -30.34
C ALA A 105 16.43 3.41 -30.57
N VAL A 106 15.35 3.56 -29.79
CA VAL A 106 14.44 4.72 -29.89
C VAL A 106 15.17 6.03 -29.62
N ARG A 107 16.10 6.07 -28.64
CA ARG A 107 16.96 7.24 -28.37
C ARG A 107 17.70 7.75 -29.60
N VAL A 108 18.18 6.84 -30.44
CA VAL A 108 18.90 7.22 -31.67
C VAL A 108 17.96 7.90 -32.65
N PHE A 109 16.77 7.33 -32.90
CA PHE A 109 15.79 7.93 -33.81
C PHE A 109 15.27 9.29 -33.30
N LEU A 110 15.13 9.44 -31.99
CA LEU A 110 14.77 10.71 -31.35
C LEU A 110 15.82 11.81 -31.50
N GLY A 111 17.07 11.45 -31.77
CA GLY A 111 18.15 12.40 -32.03
C GLY A 111 18.14 12.99 -33.45
N SER A 112 17.28 12.52 -34.35
CA SER A 112 17.25 13.01 -35.74
C SER A 112 16.60 14.38 -35.87
N ALA A 113 17.25 15.29 -36.61
CA ALA A 113 16.67 16.59 -36.96
C ALA A 113 15.47 16.46 -37.94
N LYS A 114 15.30 15.30 -38.58
CA LYS A 114 14.19 15.01 -39.51
C LYS A 114 13.01 14.31 -38.82
N LEU A 115 13.08 14.01 -37.52
CA LEU A 115 11.95 13.42 -36.80
C LEU A 115 10.76 14.38 -36.77
N ALA A 116 9.66 13.99 -37.40
CA ALA A 116 8.43 14.78 -37.47
C ALA A 116 7.36 14.29 -36.48
N ALA A 117 7.31 12.99 -36.18
CA ALA A 117 6.36 12.43 -35.21
C ALA A 117 6.85 11.10 -34.63
N VAL A 118 6.37 10.81 -33.41
CA VAL A 118 6.43 9.47 -32.83
C VAL A 118 5.00 9.05 -32.57
N ASP A 119 4.58 7.98 -33.22
CA ASP A 119 3.31 7.33 -33.01
C ASP A 119 3.55 6.06 -32.19
N MET A 120 2.58 5.71 -31.35
CA MET A 120 2.66 4.51 -30.53
C MET A 120 1.29 3.88 -30.54
N LEU A 121 1.22 2.58 -30.81
CA LEU A 121 -0.02 1.85 -30.68
C LEU A 121 -0.24 1.53 -29.18
N PRO A 122 -1.22 2.15 -28.49
CA PRO A 122 -1.49 1.83 -27.10
C PRO A 122 -2.30 0.53 -27.03
N CYS A 123 -1.90 -0.37 -26.13
CA CYS A 123 -2.80 -1.41 -25.68
C CYS A 123 -3.95 -0.77 -24.89
N ALA A 124 -5.19 -1.18 -25.14
CA ALA A 124 -6.36 -0.60 -24.49
C ALA A 124 -6.32 -0.80 -22.95
N GLN A 125 -6.64 0.28 -22.21
CA GLN A 125 -6.74 0.44 -20.74
C GLN A 125 -5.48 0.98 -20.02
N SER A 126 -5.68 2.07 -19.23
CA SER A 126 -4.95 2.71 -18.09
C SER A 126 -3.42 2.61 -17.92
N SER A 127 -2.70 1.87 -18.76
CA SER A 127 -1.30 1.47 -18.64
C SER A 127 -0.38 2.19 -19.63
N SER A 128 -0.94 3.00 -20.54
CA SER A 128 -0.25 3.83 -21.53
C SER A 128 0.52 5.02 -20.91
N TYR A 129 0.24 5.40 -19.67
CA TYR A 129 0.86 6.57 -19.02
C TYR A 129 2.36 6.41 -18.71
N GLN A 130 2.88 5.21 -18.48
CA GLN A 130 4.29 5.01 -18.09
C GLN A 130 5.27 5.07 -19.26
N LEU A 131 4.86 4.56 -20.43
CA LEU A 131 5.65 4.65 -21.66
C LEU A 131 5.57 6.07 -22.26
N LEU A 132 4.40 6.72 -22.15
CA LEU A 132 4.21 8.14 -22.45
C LEU A 132 5.08 9.05 -21.57
N ASP A 133 5.22 8.75 -20.27
CA ASP A 133 6.10 9.50 -19.36
C ASP A 133 7.59 9.29 -19.67
N ALA A 134 8.01 8.06 -19.99
CA ALA A 134 9.38 7.76 -20.41
C ALA A 134 9.77 8.46 -21.73
N LEU A 135 8.88 8.46 -22.73
CA LEU A 135 9.13 9.12 -24.02
C LEU A 135 8.97 10.64 -23.95
N SER A 136 8.04 11.15 -23.14
CA SER A 136 7.95 12.58 -22.81
C SER A 136 9.30 13.09 -22.28
N LYS A 137 9.93 12.35 -21.36
CA LYS A 137 11.27 12.66 -20.83
C LYS A 137 12.38 12.59 -21.88
N LEU A 138 12.31 11.71 -22.88
CA LEU A 138 13.30 11.65 -23.97
C LEU A 138 13.16 12.80 -24.99
N LEU A 139 11.93 13.16 -25.37
CA LEU A 139 11.65 14.27 -26.30
C LEU A 139 12.14 15.62 -25.74
N ILE A 140 12.15 15.75 -24.42
CA ILE A 140 12.64 16.92 -23.70
C ILE A 140 14.18 17.04 -23.75
N ALA A 141 14.91 15.92 -23.81
CA ALA A 141 16.38 15.90 -23.82
C ALA A 141 17.00 16.28 -25.18
N CYS A 142 16.23 16.19 -26.28
CA CYS A 142 16.71 16.52 -27.63
C CYS A 142 16.36 17.96 -28.08
N GLY A 143 15.64 18.73 -27.25
CA GLY A 143 15.20 20.10 -27.54
C GLY A 143 16.31 21.14 -27.37
N GLY A 144 17.34 21.08 -28.22
CA GLY A 144 18.41 22.06 -28.28
C GLY A 144 18.62 22.58 -29.70
N HIS A 145 17.73 23.44 -30.22
CA HIS A 145 18.07 24.58 -31.09
C HIS A 145 16.85 25.51 -31.29
N GLN A 146 17.15 26.78 -31.53
CA GLN A 146 16.38 28.02 -31.31
C GLN A 146 14.98 28.12 -31.95
N GLY A 147 14.02 28.76 -31.24
CA GLY A 147 12.77 29.27 -31.84
C GLY A 147 11.59 29.49 -30.89
N THR A 148 11.60 30.61 -30.16
CA THR A 148 10.46 31.31 -29.51
C THR A 148 9.13 30.59 -29.25
N ASN A 149 8.95 30.02 -28.04
CA ASN A 149 7.82 30.30 -27.14
C ASN A 149 8.02 29.58 -25.79
N LYS A 150 8.37 30.35 -24.76
CA LYS A 150 8.68 29.84 -23.41
C LYS A 150 7.41 29.34 -22.69
N LYS A 151 7.15 28.04 -22.71
CA LYS A 151 6.57 27.36 -21.53
C LYS A 151 7.73 26.80 -20.71
N LYS A 152 7.89 27.29 -19.48
CA LYS A 152 8.89 26.81 -18.51
C LYS A 152 8.62 25.32 -18.26
N LEU A 153 9.42 24.46 -18.87
CA LEU A 153 9.42 23.04 -18.62
C LEU A 153 10.24 22.79 -17.34
N VAL A 154 9.58 22.39 -16.26
CA VAL A 154 10.21 22.11 -14.98
C VAL A 154 10.96 20.77 -15.09
N LEU A 155 12.29 20.82 -14.93
CA LEU A 155 13.15 19.63 -14.77
C LEU A 155 12.73 18.87 -13.50
N SER A 156 11.97 17.77 -13.66
CA SER A 156 11.71 16.82 -12.57
C SER A 156 12.90 15.86 -12.44
N PHE A 157 13.81 16.15 -11.50
CA PHE A 157 14.81 15.17 -11.08
C PHE A 157 14.07 14.01 -10.39
N THR A 158 14.16 12.80 -10.97
CA THR A 158 13.62 11.60 -10.33
C THR A 158 14.36 11.38 -9.01
N PRO A 159 13.68 11.34 -7.85
CA PRO A 159 14.36 11.27 -6.56
C PRO A 159 15.11 9.94 -6.44
N ARG A 160 16.36 9.97 -5.97
CA ARG A 160 17.20 8.79 -5.76
C ARG A 160 17.81 8.80 -4.38
N VAL A 161 17.81 7.65 -3.72
CA VAL A 161 18.46 7.42 -2.42
C VAL A 161 19.42 6.24 -2.52
N HIS A 162 20.55 6.33 -1.82
CA HIS A 162 21.56 5.26 -1.76
C HIS A 162 21.53 4.63 -0.37
N LEU A 163 21.30 3.33 -0.32
CA LEU A 163 21.31 2.50 0.89
C LEU A 163 22.38 1.41 0.76
N PRO A 164 22.83 0.78 1.86
CA PRO A 164 23.73 -0.38 1.80
C PRO A 164 23.19 -1.55 0.95
N THR A 165 21.85 -1.65 0.84
CA THR A 165 21.13 -2.66 0.06
C THR A 165 20.87 -2.26 -1.39
N GLY A 166 21.40 -1.13 -1.84
CA GLY A 166 21.27 -0.65 -3.21
C GLY A 166 20.77 0.78 -3.34
N SER A 167 20.63 1.22 -4.57
CA SER A 167 20.17 2.56 -4.93
C SER A 167 18.72 2.50 -5.37
N TYR A 168 17.84 3.28 -4.73
CA TYR A 168 16.41 3.27 -5.01
C TYR A 168 15.99 4.56 -5.69
N THR A 169 15.32 4.42 -6.84
CA THR A 169 14.76 5.53 -7.61
C THR A 169 13.26 5.60 -7.31
N GLY A 170 12.82 6.69 -6.70
CA GLY A 170 11.42 6.97 -6.39
C GLY A 170 10.73 7.81 -7.46
N LEU A 171 9.60 8.42 -7.11
CA LEU A 171 8.87 9.36 -7.97
C LEU A 171 8.39 10.59 -7.20
N ILE A 172 7.95 11.60 -7.97
CA ILE A 172 7.09 12.68 -7.50
C ILE A 172 5.85 12.62 -8.39
N GLU A 173 4.68 12.47 -7.80
CA GLU A 173 3.43 12.45 -8.56
C GLU A 173 3.00 13.88 -8.91
N PRO A 174 2.47 14.14 -10.12
CA PRO A 174 1.98 15.47 -10.49
C PRO A 174 0.92 16.03 -9.53
N SER A 175 0.09 15.17 -8.94
CA SER A 175 -0.93 15.54 -7.95
C SER A 175 -0.36 15.95 -6.59
N PHE A 176 0.90 15.55 -6.29
CA PHE A 176 1.60 15.82 -5.04
C PHE A 176 3.03 16.30 -5.34
N PRO A 177 3.18 17.47 -5.97
CA PRO A 177 4.44 17.94 -6.53
C PRO A 177 5.51 18.21 -5.46
N ASN A 178 5.13 18.35 -4.19
CA ASN A 178 6.05 18.58 -3.09
C ASN A 178 6.30 17.32 -2.24
N THR A 179 5.96 16.13 -2.77
CA THR A 179 6.13 14.86 -2.06
C THR A 179 6.92 13.86 -2.89
N ARG A 180 8.10 13.47 -2.40
CA ARG A 180 8.88 12.35 -2.95
C ARG A 180 8.36 11.04 -2.39
N GLN A 181 8.26 10.03 -3.24
CA GLN A 181 7.70 8.73 -2.90
C GLN A 181 8.65 7.61 -3.30
N PHE A 182 8.89 6.67 -2.38
CA PHE A 182 9.59 5.42 -2.62
C PHE A 182 8.68 4.30 -2.16
N ARG A 183 8.06 3.56 -3.07
CA ARG A 183 6.90 2.72 -2.77
C ARG A 183 7.21 1.26 -2.47
N ALA A 184 8.34 0.75 -2.94
CA ALA A 184 8.70 -0.67 -2.86
C ALA A 184 10.18 -0.86 -2.53
N ILE A 185 10.59 -0.45 -1.33
CA ILE A 185 11.94 -0.75 -0.81
C ILE A 185 11.84 -2.06 -0.01
N PRO A 186 12.56 -3.14 -0.33
CA PRO A 186 12.55 -4.34 0.48
C PRO A 186 13.30 -4.08 1.79
N PHE A 187 12.77 -4.56 2.92
CA PHE A 187 13.44 -4.48 4.23
C PHE A 187 13.94 -5.84 4.73
N ALA A 188 13.46 -6.93 4.14
CA ALA A 188 13.86 -8.30 4.45
C ALA A 188 13.91 -9.15 3.18
N LYS A 189 14.58 -10.31 3.25
CA LYS A 189 14.54 -11.32 2.18
C LYS A 189 13.10 -11.82 2.00
N PRO A 190 12.67 -12.13 0.76
CA PRO A 190 11.34 -12.68 0.51
C PRO A 190 11.09 -13.96 1.33
N PRO A 191 10.02 -14.04 2.13
CA PRO A 191 9.72 -15.20 2.98
C PRO A 191 9.07 -16.35 2.18
N VAL A 192 9.68 -16.72 1.06
CA VAL A 192 9.20 -17.74 0.11
C VAL A 192 9.94 -19.06 0.27
N SER A 193 9.34 -20.15 -0.22
CA SER A 193 9.94 -21.48 -0.26
C SER A 193 10.46 -21.90 1.12
N GLN A 194 11.77 -22.15 1.28
CA GLN A 194 12.37 -22.56 2.56
C GLN A 194 12.36 -21.46 3.63
N LEU A 195 12.19 -20.19 3.23
CA LEU A 195 12.03 -19.06 4.16
C LEU A 195 10.57 -18.88 4.61
N ARG A 196 9.62 -19.63 4.02
CA ARG A 196 8.24 -19.61 4.46
C ARG A 196 8.15 -20.09 5.91
N TRP A 197 7.43 -19.29 6.70
CA TRP A 197 7.28 -19.42 8.15
C TRP A 197 8.59 -19.39 8.96
N LEU A 198 9.62 -18.71 8.45
CA LEU A 198 10.80 -18.35 9.24
C LEU A 198 10.79 -16.86 9.62
N PRO A 199 11.47 -16.48 10.72
CA PRO A 199 11.70 -15.07 11.02
C PRO A 199 12.31 -14.30 9.83
N PRO A 200 11.96 -13.02 9.65
CA PRO A 200 12.45 -12.22 8.53
C PRO A 200 13.98 -12.17 8.53
N GLN A 201 14.58 -12.44 7.38
CA GLN A 201 16.03 -12.46 7.22
C GLN A 201 16.52 -11.14 6.64
N LYS A 202 17.65 -10.64 7.12
CA LYS A 202 18.25 -9.40 6.62
C LYS A 202 18.63 -9.54 5.14
N LEU A 203 18.47 -8.46 4.39
CA LEU A 203 18.96 -8.35 3.02
C LEU A 203 20.48 -8.34 2.99
N ASP A 204 21.05 -8.93 1.94
CA ASP A 204 22.49 -8.86 1.71
C ASP A 204 22.87 -7.46 1.18
N PRO A 205 23.99 -6.87 1.62
CA PRO A 205 24.47 -5.62 1.05
C PRO A 205 24.66 -5.72 -0.45
N SER A 206 24.14 -4.74 -1.19
CA SER A 206 24.22 -4.70 -2.65
C SER A 206 24.29 -3.25 -3.16
N PRO A 207 25.31 -2.47 -2.74
CA PRO A 207 25.39 -1.03 -3.00
C PRO A 207 25.38 -0.67 -4.50
N ASN A 208 25.79 -1.60 -5.36
CA ASN A 208 25.84 -1.41 -6.81
C ASN A 208 24.53 -1.78 -7.52
N LYS A 209 23.54 -2.35 -6.82
CA LYS A 209 22.26 -2.71 -7.40
C LYS A 209 21.34 -1.49 -7.43
N THR A 210 20.64 -1.28 -8.54
CA THR A 210 19.67 -0.21 -8.71
C THR A 210 18.26 -0.76 -8.75
N HIS A 211 17.33 -0.12 -8.04
CA HIS A 211 15.94 -0.50 -7.92
C HIS A 211 15.02 0.67 -8.30
N VAL A 212 13.90 0.35 -8.93
CA VAL A 212 12.83 1.31 -9.23
C VAL A 212 11.71 1.11 -8.21
N ALA A 213 11.58 2.04 -7.27
CA ALA A 213 10.60 2.01 -6.19
C ALA A 213 9.41 2.94 -6.50
N THR A 214 8.88 2.86 -7.73
CA THR A 214 7.83 3.78 -8.21
C THR A 214 6.42 3.16 -8.25
N ARG A 215 6.33 1.85 -8.09
CA ARG A 215 5.07 1.11 -8.02
C ARG A 215 4.91 0.53 -6.62
N PHE A 216 3.67 0.36 -6.16
CA PHE A 216 3.42 -0.35 -4.92
C PHE A 216 3.76 -1.84 -5.08
N PRO A 217 4.34 -2.46 -4.05
CA PRO A 217 4.57 -3.90 -4.02
C PRO A 217 3.23 -4.62 -3.82
N PRO A 218 3.12 -5.90 -4.20
CA PRO A 218 1.99 -6.72 -3.80
C PRO A 218 1.84 -6.71 -2.26
N SER A 219 0.61 -6.74 -1.78
CA SER A 219 0.33 -6.98 -0.36
C SER A 219 0.76 -8.40 0.02
N CYS A 220 0.89 -8.68 1.32
CA CYS A 220 1.05 -10.07 1.78
C CYS A 220 -0.18 -10.92 1.42
N PRO A 221 -0.09 -12.27 1.45
CA PRO A 221 -1.20 -13.15 1.08
C PRO A 221 -2.48 -12.82 1.87
N GLN A 222 -3.57 -12.55 1.15
CA GLN A 222 -4.84 -12.13 1.72
C GLN A 222 -6.01 -12.63 0.88
N PHE A 223 -7.17 -12.77 1.52
CA PHE A 223 -8.39 -13.27 0.91
C PHE A 223 -9.42 -12.16 0.70
N VAL A 224 -10.03 -12.13 -0.48
CA VAL A 224 -11.16 -11.26 -0.82
C VAL A 224 -12.45 -12.02 -0.52
N SER A 225 -13.06 -11.72 0.63
CA SER A 225 -14.27 -12.40 1.10
C SER A 225 -15.47 -12.19 0.18
N ALA A 226 -16.24 -13.25 -0.07
CA ALA A 226 -17.55 -13.16 -0.72
C ALA A 226 -18.65 -12.64 0.22
N VAL A 227 -18.38 -12.59 1.53
CA VAL A 227 -19.31 -12.05 2.53
C VAL A 227 -19.26 -10.53 2.47
N ILE A 228 -20.42 -9.91 2.26
CA ILE A 228 -20.56 -8.46 2.22
C ILE A 228 -20.27 -7.88 3.62
N SER A 229 -19.40 -6.88 3.66
CA SER A 229 -19.06 -6.07 4.83
C SER A 229 -18.92 -4.60 4.42
N LEU A 230 -18.87 -3.68 5.38
CA LEU A 230 -18.60 -2.27 5.11
C LEU A 230 -17.21 -2.11 4.51
N PHE A 231 -16.27 -2.95 4.96
CA PHE A 231 -14.88 -2.91 4.54
C PHE A 231 -14.73 -3.23 3.05
N ASN A 232 -15.31 -4.32 2.54
CA ASN A 232 -15.15 -4.66 1.12
C ASN A 232 -16.04 -3.87 0.15
N ILE A 233 -17.21 -3.37 0.56
CA ILE A 233 -18.11 -2.67 -0.38
C ILE A 233 -17.88 -1.15 -0.48
N GLU A 234 -17.42 -0.49 0.58
CA GLU A 234 -17.19 0.97 0.59
C GLU A 234 -15.72 1.33 0.87
N LEU A 235 -15.08 0.71 1.87
CA LEU A 235 -13.78 1.18 2.40
C LEU A 235 -12.57 0.69 1.62
N THR A 236 -12.61 -0.53 1.13
CA THR A 236 -11.48 -1.20 0.48
C THR A 236 -11.79 -1.57 -0.96
N ARG A 237 -12.75 -0.88 -1.58
CA ARG A 237 -13.17 -1.14 -2.95
C ARG A 237 -11.98 -1.02 -3.90
N GLY A 238 -11.70 -2.08 -4.64
CA GLY A 238 -10.57 -2.22 -5.55
C GLY A 238 -9.24 -2.58 -4.87
N ASN A 239 -9.17 -2.66 -3.54
CA ASN A 239 -7.97 -3.11 -2.86
C ASN A 239 -7.79 -4.61 -3.16
N LEU A 240 -6.56 -5.02 -3.46
CA LEU A 240 -6.17 -6.41 -3.77
C LEU A 240 -6.56 -6.95 -5.16
N ILE A 241 -7.14 -6.12 -6.04
CA ILE A 241 -7.61 -6.55 -7.38
C ILE A 241 -6.76 -5.88 -8.46
N TYR A 242 -6.24 -6.65 -9.44
CA TYR A 242 -5.36 -6.10 -10.49
C TYR A 242 -6.01 -6.00 -11.87
N ASN A 243 -6.79 -6.98 -12.29
CA ASN A 243 -7.05 -7.20 -13.72
C ASN A 243 -8.54 -7.25 -14.12
N GLY A 244 -9.45 -6.97 -13.17
CA GLY A 244 -10.90 -6.94 -13.41
C GLY A 244 -11.57 -8.32 -13.55
N ASN A 245 -10.84 -9.44 -13.45
CA ASN A 245 -11.43 -10.78 -13.37
C ASN A 245 -11.92 -11.13 -11.96
N GLN A 246 -11.50 -10.36 -10.96
CA GLN A 246 -12.04 -10.35 -9.61
C GLN A 246 -12.82 -9.06 -9.34
N ASN A 247 -13.82 -9.15 -8.46
CA ASN A 247 -14.48 -8.03 -7.80
C ASN A 247 -14.28 -8.11 -6.28
N ASP A 248 -14.74 -7.09 -5.56
CA ASP A 248 -14.57 -6.95 -4.11
C ASP A 248 -15.27 -8.02 -3.26
N THR A 249 -16.03 -8.91 -3.89
CA THR A 249 -16.74 -10.02 -3.25
C THR A 249 -16.47 -11.37 -3.94
N SER A 250 -15.28 -11.55 -4.51
CA SER A 250 -14.95 -12.74 -5.31
C SER A 250 -14.94 -14.06 -4.53
N GLY A 251 -14.68 -14.05 -3.22
CA GLY A 251 -14.50 -15.28 -2.43
C GLY A 251 -13.23 -16.05 -2.80
N LEU A 252 -12.17 -15.31 -3.14
CA LEU A 252 -10.89 -15.83 -3.66
C LEU A 252 -9.71 -15.06 -3.07
N VAL A 253 -8.54 -15.68 -3.08
CA VAL A 253 -7.26 -15.01 -2.81
C VAL A 253 -7.10 -13.78 -3.71
N GLY A 254 -6.63 -12.69 -3.13
CA GLY A 254 -6.47 -11.42 -3.84
C GLY A 254 -5.37 -11.50 -4.89
N GLU A 255 -5.67 -11.04 -6.11
CA GLU A 255 -4.71 -11.00 -7.23
C GLU A 255 -3.49 -10.14 -6.93
N ALA A 256 -3.64 -9.08 -6.14
CA ALA A 256 -2.55 -8.18 -5.76
C ALA A 256 -1.84 -8.58 -4.47
N THR A 257 -1.71 -9.89 -4.25
CA THR A 257 -1.02 -10.44 -3.09
C THR A 257 0.13 -11.37 -3.50
N SER A 258 1.19 -11.41 -2.69
CA SER A 258 2.36 -12.26 -2.87
C SER A 258 2.98 -12.60 -1.54
N GLU A 259 3.67 -13.73 -1.43
CA GLU A 259 4.54 -14.01 -0.29
C GLU A 259 5.80 -13.14 -0.29
N ASP A 260 6.28 -12.72 -1.47
CA ASP A 260 7.31 -11.69 -1.60
C ASP A 260 6.69 -10.30 -1.38
N CYS A 261 6.36 -10.01 -0.12
CA CYS A 261 5.63 -8.81 0.25
C CYS A 261 6.40 -7.87 1.19
N LEU A 262 7.51 -8.29 1.81
CA LEU A 262 8.20 -7.54 2.90
C LEU A 262 8.93 -6.28 2.41
N HIS A 263 8.12 -5.27 2.13
CA HIS A 263 8.52 -3.97 1.60
C HIS A 263 8.06 -2.83 2.52
N VAL A 264 8.73 -1.70 2.35
CA VAL A 264 8.42 -0.41 2.98
C VAL A 264 8.20 0.63 1.90
N ALA A 265 7.22 1.50 2.14
CA ALA A 265 6.97 2.70 1.38
C ALA A 265 7.23 3.96 2.22
N VAL A 266 7.80 4.99 1.59
CA VAL A 266 8.25 6.22 2.22
C VAL A 266 7.75 7.42 1.41
N TRP A 267 7.10 8.36 2.09
CA TRP A 267 6.73 9.68 1.59
C TRP A 267 7.54 10.73 2.35
N THR A 268 8.25 11.59 1.63
CA THR A 268 9.14 12.58 2.24
C THR A 268 9.01 13.94 1.52
N PRO A 269 9.13 15.06 2.24
CA PRO A 269 9.08 16.39 1.65
C PRO A 269 10.14 16.60 0.56
N THR A 270 9.88 17.55 -0.35
CA THR A 270 10.89 18.03 -1.29
C THR A 270 11.78 19.12 -0.69
N THR A 271 11.33 19.74 0.42
CA THR A 271 12.08 20.75 1.18
C THR A 271 13.36 20.18 1.79
N PRO A 272 14.39 21.02 2.01
CA PRO A 272 15.56 20.60 2.77
C PRO A 272 15.17 20.16 4.19
N PRO A 273 15.73 19.05 4.71
CA PRO A 273 15.47 18.64 6.07
C PRO A 273 16.02 19.67 7.07
N PRO A 274 15.37 19.85 8.24
CA PRO A 274 15.93 20.66 9.31
C PRO A 274 17.18 20.01 9.91
N GLU A 275 17.89 20.76 10.75
CA GLU A 275 18.98 20.21 11.56
C GLU A 275 18.45 19.03 12.41
N GLY A 276 19.08 17.86 12.28
CA GLY A 276 18.61 16.62 12.91
C GLY A 276 17.68 15.74 12.06
N GLY A 277 17.24 16.21 10.88
CA GLY A 277 16.36 15.47 9.98
C GLY A 277 14.87 15.69 10.25
N PHE A 278 14.01 15.24 9.33
CA PHE A 278 12.57 15.28 9.56
C PHE A 278 12.15 14.25 10.62
N PRO A 279 11.16 14.57 11.46
CA PRO A 279 10.50 13.55 12.26
C PRO A 279 9.82 12.51 11.35
N VAL A 280 9.68 11.28 11.84
CA VAL A 280 9.17 10.15 11.07
C VAL A 280 7.91 9.61 11.74
N LEU A 281 6.81 9.59 11.01
CA LEU A 281 5.58 8.87 11.36
C LEU A 281 5.63 7.52 10.62
N PHE A 282 5.86 6.41 11.32
CA PHE A 282 5.67 5.09 10.73
C PHE A 282 4.29 4.58 11.06
N PHE A 283 3.53 4.27 10.04
CA PHE A 283 2.20 3.76 10.15
C PHE A 283 2.21 2.24 9.95
N MET A 284 1.59 1.50 10.88
CA MET A 284 1.24 0.10 10.66
C MET A 284 -0.24 0.01 10.34
N THR A 285 -0.56 -0.61 9.23
CA THR A 285 -1.93 -0.92 8.89
C THR A 285 -2.56 -1.88 9.91
N GLY A 286 -3.85 -1.67 10.17
CA GLY A 286 -4.67 -2.53 11.02
C GLY A 286 -5.14 -3.79 10.27
N GLY A 287 -6.44 -4.13 10.38
CA GLY A 287 -7.04 -5.25 9.64
C GLY A 287 -7.04 -6.59 10.38
N GLY A 288 -7.00 -6.56 11.72
CA GLY A 288 -7.32 -7.71 12.56
C GLY A 288 -6.37 -8.91 12.44
N TRP A 289 -5.16 -8.68 11.90
CA TRP A 289 -4.16 -9.69 11.52
C TRP A 289 -4.53 -10.52 10.28
N LEU A 290 -5.53 -10.13 9.51
CA LEU A 290 -6.02 -10.88 8.34
C LEU A 290 -5.80 -10.14 7.03
N GLN A 291 -5.83 -8.81 7.05
CA GLN A 291 -5.73 -7.96 5.87
C GLN A 291 -5.01 -6.64 6.16
N GLY A 292 -4.64 -5.91 5.11
CA GLY A 292 -3.93 -4.64 5.17
C GLY A 292 -2.87 -4.53 4.07
N GLY A 293 -2.01 -3.53 4.20
CA GLY A 293 -0.78 -3.42 3.42
C GLY A 293 -0.37 -1.97 3.18
N ILE A 294 0.59 -1.78 2.28
CA ILE A 294 1.01 -0.45 1.81
C ILE A 294 -0.06 0.17 0.90
N ASP A 295 -0.55 -0.58 -0.08
CA ASP A 295 -1.45 -0.10 -1.14
C ASP A 295 -2.91 -0.16 -0.69
N VAL A 296 -3.23 0.64 0.32
CA VAL A 296 -4.58 0.81 0.86
C VAL A 296 -4.93 2.29 0.75
N LEU A 297 -5.80 2.61 -0.20
CA LEU A 297 -6.06 3.99 -0.64
C LEU A 297 -6.42 4.95 0.52
N TRP A 298 -7.12 4.46 1.53
CA TRP A 298 -7.66 5.26 2.64
C TRP A 298 -6.66 5.66 3.72
N GLN A 299 -5.46 5.08 3.70
CA GLN A 299 -4.39 5.37 4.67
C GLN A 299 -3.17 5.95 3.95
N MET A 300 -3.37 6.53 2.77
CA MET A 300 -2.30 7.08 1.94
C MET A 300 -1.88 8.45 2.46
N PRO A 301 -0.59 8.66 2.79
CA PRO A 301 -0.13 9.85 3.50
C PRO A 301 0.24 11.02 2.59
N HIS A 302 -0.25 11.04 1.36
CA HIS A 302 0.10 12.12 0.43
C HIS A 302 -0.27 13.50 0.98
N SER A 303 -1.49 13.65 1.50
CA SER A 303 -2.00 14.95 1.98
C SER A 303 -1.21 15.50 3.17
N ILE A 304 -0.87 14.63 4.14
CA ILE A 304 -0.13 15.05 5.35
C ILE A 304 1.30 15.49 5.01
N VAL A 305 2.00 14.78 4.12
CA VAL A 305 3.36 15.17 3.69
C VAL A 305 3.32 16.39 2.79
N GLU A 306 2.43 16.41 1.80
CA GLU A 306 2.29 17.51 0.84
C GLU A 306 1.99 18.83 1.56
N ARG A 307 1.02 18.86 2.48
CA ARG A 307 0.64 20.07 3.20
C ARG A 307 1.69 20.52 4.21
N SER A 308 2.21 19.58 5.00
CA SER A 308 3.03 19.93 6.16
C SER A 308 4.48 20.24 5.80
N GLN A 309 5.02 19.62 4.74
CA GLN A 309 6.42 19.70 4.33
C GLN A 309 7.43 19.55 5.49
N SER A 310 7.06 18.81 6.53
CA SER A 310 7.79 18.79 7.81
C SER A 310 7.83 17.43 8.51
N THR A 311 7.34 16.37 7.86
CA THR A 311 7.40 15.00 8.38
C THR A 311 7.64 14.01 7.24
N ILE A 312 8.26 12.87 7.57
CA ILE A 312 8.32 11.69 6.71
C ILE A 312 7.24 10.73 7.16
N VAL A 313 6.50 10.14 6.23
CA VAL A 313 5.61 9.01 6.54
C VAL A 313 6.17 7.73 5.95
N VAL A 314 6.16 6.67 6.76
CA VAL A 314 6.62 5.33 6.40
C VAL A 314 5.47 4.35 6.62
N THR A 315 5.24 3.42 5.71
CA THR A 315 4.30 2.30 5.92
C THR A 315 4.88 1.02 5.38
N ILE A 316 4.45 -0.12 5.90
CA ILE A 316 5.03 -1.43 5.59
C ILE A 316 3.97 -2.46 5.27
N ASN A 317 4.42 -3.49 4.53
CA ASN A 317 3.78 -4.78 4.55
C ASN A 317 4.42 -5.65 5.64
N TYR A 318 3.60 -6.40 6.35
CA TYR A 318 4.03 -7.46 7.27
C TYR A 318 3.16 -8.69 7.05
N ARG A 319 3.66 -9.90 7.34
CA ARG A 319 2.88 -11.12 7.12
C ARG A 319 1.65 -11.16 8.04
N LEU A 320 0.55 -11.63 7.48
CA LEU A 320 -0.77 -11.72 8.10
C LEU A 320 -1.23 -13.18 8.15
N ASN A 321 -2.38 -13.45 8.76
CA ASN A 321 -3.06 -14.74 8.84
C ASN A 321 -2.14 -15.93 9.18
N ILE A 322 -2.36 -17.12 8.60
CA ILE A 322 -1.46 -18.27 8.74
C ILE A 322 -0.01 -17.97 8.33
N PHE A 323 0.26 -17.01 7.45
CA PHE A 323 1.63 -16.66 7.04
C PHE A 323 2.40 -15.87 8.10
N GLY A 324 1.70 -15.07 8.91
CA GLY A 324 2.26 -14.21 9.95
C GLY A 324 2.08 -14.75 11.37
N PHE A 325 1.04 -15.54 11.60
CA PHE A 325 0.65 -16.08 12.90
C PHE A 325 0.24 -17.56 12.80
N PRO A 326 1.13 -18.43 12.27
CA PRO A 326 0.80 -19.82 12.00
C PRO A 326 0.44 -20.59 13.27
N ALA A 327 1.10 -20.31 14.40
CA ALA A 327 1.03 -21.17 15.59
C ALA A 327 1.28 -22.64 15.21
N ALA A 328 2.31 -22.95 14.41
CA ALA A 328 2.57 -24.30 13.88
C ALA A 328 3.41 -25.15 14.85
N ARG A 329 3.13 -26.46 14.99
CA ARG A 329 3.88 -27.35 15.91
C ARG A 329 5.37 -27.41 15.59
N GLY A 330 5.68 -27.49 14.29
CA GLY A 330 7.06 -27.54 13.79
C GLY A 330 7.88 -26.26 13.98
N LEU A 331 7.28 -25.20 14.54
CA LEU A 331 7.98 -23.96 14.85
C LEU A 331 8.22 -23.82 16.35
N PRO A 332 9.45 -23.50 16.77
CA PRO A 332 9.71 -23.19 18.17
C PRO A 332 8.99 -21.88 18.56
N LEU A 333 8.75 -21.70 19.86
CA LEU A 333 7.90 -20.63 20.37
C LEU A 333 8.40 -19.23 19.95
N GLU A 334 9.71 -19.04 19.91
CA GLU A 334 10.37 -17.80 19.47
C GLU A 334 10.11 -17.43 18.00
N HIS A 335 9.63 -18.37 17.18
CA HIS A 335 9.40 -18.20 15.74
C HIS A 335 7.91 -18.16 15.34
N GLN A 336 6.97 -18.06 16.28
CA GLN A 336 5.53 -18.08 15.98
C GLN A 336 4.97 -16.72 15.52
N ASN A 337 5.40 -15.63 16.16
CA ASN A 337 4.87 -14.28 15.98
C ASN A 337 5.50 -13.55 14.78
N LEU A 338 5.50 -14.18 13.61
CA LEU A 338 6.25 -13.74 12.42
C LEU A 338 5.83 -12.35 11.94
N GLY A 339 4.52 -12.04 11.93
CA GLY A 339 4.04 -10.71 11.56
C GLY A 339 4.59 -9.60 12.48
N LEU A 340 4.68 -9.86 13.79
CA LEU A 340 5.31 -8.93 14.75
C LEU A 340 6.83 -8.86 14.56
N LEU A 341 7.47 -9.96 14.18
CA LEU A 341 8.89 -9.97 13.85
C LEU A 341 9.18 -9.20 12.56
N ASP A 342 8.28 -9.23 11.58
CA ASP A 342 8.37 -8.42 10.35
C ASP A 342 8.26 -6.93 10.67
N GLN A 343 7.26 -6.55 11.49
CA GLN A 343 7.14 -5.19 12.01
C GLN A 343 8.42 -4.78 12.73
N ARG A 344 8.96 -5.65 13.60
CA ARG A 344 10.22 -5.41 14.29
C ARG A 344 11.42 -5.28 13.35
N ALA A 345 11.50 -6.08 12.29
CA ALA A 345 12.59 -6.01 11.32
C ALA A 345 12.54 -4.69 10.53
N ALA A 346 11.34 -4.26 10.15
CA ALA A 346 11.13 -2.95 9.57
C ALA A 346 11.35 -1.80 10.57
N LEU A 347 11.22 -2.05 11.88
CA LEU A 347 11.46 -1.09 12.97
C LEU A 347 12.91 -0.91 13.39
N GLU A 348 13.64 -2.01 13.45
CA GLU A 348 15.10 -2.01 13.49
C GLU A 348 15.64 -1.35 12.20
N TRP A 349 14.76 -1.17 11.23
CA TRP A 349 14.89 -0.28 10.09
C TRP A 349 14.17 1.10 10.22
N LEU A 350 13.14 1.39 11.09
CA LEU A 350 12.55 2.68 11.69
C LEU A 350 11.02 2.64 12.26
N PHE A 351 10.49 3.56 13.15
CA PHE A 351 9.40 3.53 14.27
C PHE A 351 7.82 3.88 14.15
N LEU A 352 6.83 3.08 14.75
CA LEU A 352 5.29 2.82 14.67
C LEU A 352 4.04 3.75 15.08
N GLN A 353 2.77 3.47 14.60
CA GLN A 353 1.39 4.01 14.98
C GLN A 353 0.19 2.98 14.95
N SER A 354 -0.79 3.15 15.88
CA SER A 354 -2.18 2.61 16.02
C SER A 354 -2.47 1.09 16.12
N GLY A 355 -2.33 0.58 17.35
CA GLY A 355 -2.90 -0.67 17.86
C GLY A 355 -2.67 -0.72 19.38
N ASN A 356 -3.69 -1.11 20.18
CA ASN A 356 -3.51 -1.24 21.63
C ASN A 356 -3.57 -2.72 22.03
N ILE A 357 -2.58 -3.17 22.80
CA ILE A 357 -2.47 -4.59 23.18
C ILE A 357 -3.48 -4.98 24.26
N PHE A 358 -4.08 -4.01 24.95
CA PHE A 358 -5.02 -4.23 26.04
C PHE A 358 -6.43 -4.62 25.57
N SER A 359 -6.73 -4.50 24.28
CA SER A 359 -7.96 -5.02 23.64
C SER A 359 -7.76 -6.38 22.95
N ALA A 360 -6.51 -6.88 22.88
CA ALA A 360 -6.22 -8.13 22.19
C ALA A 360 -6.67 -9.35 23.00
N SER A 361 -7.66 -10.08 22.49
CA SER A 361 -8.01 -11.41 22.98
C SER A 361 -6.86 -12.38 22.73
N LEU A 362 -6.24 -12.90 23.78
CA LEU A 362 -5.26 -13.98 23.66
C LEU A 362 -5.97 -15.29 23.24
N PRO A 363 -5.31 -16.17 22.46
CA PRO A 363 -5.91 -17.42 22.04
C PRO A 363 -6.34 -18.27 23.26
N LYS A 364 -7.60 -18.74 23.25
CA LYS A 364 -8.18 -19.64 24.27
C LYS A 364 -8.12 -21.12 23.85
N THR A 365 -7.83 -21.40 22.58
CA THR A 365 -7.69 -22.77 22.05
C THR A 365 -6.30 -23.34 22.37
N PRO A 366 -6.15 -24.67 22.43
CA PRO A 366 -4.83 -25.28 22.53
C PRO A 366 -3.94 -24.76 21.40
N PRO A 367 -2.66 -24.44 21.67
CA PRO A 367 -1.74 -24.07 20.61
C PRO A 367 -1.74 -25.15 19.52
N TYR A 368 -1.59 -24.73 18.27
CA TYR A 368 -1.41 -25.57 17.08
C TYR A 368 -2.64 -26.17 16.36
N SER A 369 -3.86 -26.06 16.88
CA SER A 369 -5.02 -26.72 16.25
C SER A 369 -5.36 -26.20 14.84
N ASN A 370 -5.24 -24.90 14.59
CA ASN A 370 -5.69 -24.28 13.35
C ASN A 370 -4.73 -24.57 12.19
N PHE A 371 -3.41 -24.50 12.43
CA PHE A 371 -2.41 -24.81 11.41
C PHE A 371 -2.53 -26.26 10.95
N SER A 372 -2.57 -27.21 11.88
CA SER A 372 -2.67 -28.64 11.56
C SER A 372 -4.02 -28.99 10.92
N PHE A 373 -5.11 -28.31 11.30
CA PHE A 373 -6.40 -28.45 10.62
C PHE A 373 -6.32 -28.01 9.16
N VAL A 374 -5.72 -26.85 8.87
CA VAL A 374 -5.51 -26.40 7.49
C VAL A 374 -4.62 -27.40 6.75
N ALA A 375 -3.52 -27.83 7.37
CA ALA A 375 -2.58 -28.80 6.79
C ALA A 375 -3.29 -30.09 6.38
N GLN A 376 -4.15 -30.65 7.24
CA GLN A 376 -4.94 -31.83 6.91
C GLN A 376 -5.82 -31.66 5.67
N ASN A 377 -6.43 -30.48 5.51
CA ASN A 377 -7.37 -30.21 4.42
C ASN A 377 -6.70 -29.81 3.10
N VAL A 378 -5.40 -29.48 3.12
CA VAL A 378 -4.62 -29.19 1.90
C VAL A 378 -3.66 -30.32 1.51
N GLY A 379 -3.83 -31.50 2.11
CA GLY A 379 -3.05 -32.71 1.76
C GLY A 379 -1.74 -32.90 2.54
N CYS A 380 -1.54 -32.13 3.61
CA CYS A 380 -0.39 -32.20 4.51
C CYS A 380 -0.74 -32.74 5.90
N GLY A 381 -1.74 -33.62 6.00
CA GLY A 381 -2.11 -34.29 7.24
C GLY A 381 -1.58 -35.72 7.34
N GLY A 382 -1.68 -36.31 8.54
CA GLY A 382 -1.42 -37.73 8.76
C GLY A 382 0.06 -38.10 8.91
N PHE A 383 0.94 -37.13 9.16
CA PHE A 383 2.31 -37.40 9.56
C PHE A 383 2.36 -37.89 11.00
N ASP A 384 3.01 -39.04 11.22
CA ASP A 384 3.29 -39.58 12.54
C ASP A 384 4.61 -38.97 13.06
N ASP A 385 4.57 -37.67 13.36
CA ASP A 385 5.71 -36.95 13.92
C ASP A 385 5.33 -36.13 15.15
N ASP A 386 5.99 -36.37 16.28
CA ASP A 386 5.71 -35.64 17.52
C ASP A 386 6.08 -34.14 17.41
N THR A 387 6.95 -33.80 16.45
CA THR A 387 7.51 -32.45 16.28
C THR A 387 6.70 -31.55 15.34
N GLY A 388 5.92 -32.10 14.41
CA GLY A 388 5.25 -31.33 13.35
C GLY A 388 6.20 -30.78 12.28
N ALA A 389 7.44 -31.25 12.21
CA ALA A 389 8.41 -30.87 11.18
C ALA A 389 7.99 -31.37 9.79
N ALA A 390 7.48 -32.61 9.68
CA ALA A 390 7.03 -33.17 8.41
C ALA A 390 5.76 -32.44 7.90
N GLU A 391 4.85 -32.10 8.81
CA GLU A 391 3.68 -31.26 8.50
C GLU A 391 4.11 -29.88 7.97
N LEU A 392 5.05 -29.21 8.66
CA LEU A 392 5.56 -27.90 8.27
C LEU A 392 6.28 -27.95 6.91
N ASP A 393 7.11 -28.97 6.68
CA ASP A 393 7.84 -29.14 5.42
C ASP A 393 6.92 -29.47 4.24
N CYS A 394 5.86 -30.24 4.47
CA CYS A 394 4.81 -30.44 3.47
C CYS A 394 4.10 -29.12 3.17
N MET A 395 3.67 -28.39 4.21
CA MET A 395 2.95 -27.13 4.07
C MET A 395 3.76 -26.06 3.32
N ARG A 396 5.10 -26.09 3.40
CA ARG A 396 5.98 -25.20 2.62
C ARG A 396 5.89 -25.41 1.11
N GLN A 397 5.42 -26.57 0.67
CA GLN A 397 5.27 -26.93 -0.74
C GLN A 397 3.87 -26.64 -1.28
N VAL A 398 2.89 -26.42 -0.40
CA VAL A 398 1.52 -26.12 -0.81
C VAL A 398 1.46 -24.70 -1.43
N PRO A 399 0.81 -24.50 -2.59
CA PRO A 399 0.66 -23.17 -3.16
C PRO A 399 -0.05 -22.19 -2.20
N MET A 400 0.46 -20.97 -2.06
CA MET A 400 -0.13 -19.95 -1.19
C MET A 400 -1.62 -19.71 -1.50
N ALA A 401 -1.97 -19.63 -2.78
CA ALA A 401 -3.35 -19.45 -3.22
C ALA A 401 -4.29 -20.57 -2.75
N LEU A 402 -3.82 -21.82 -2.67
CA LEU A 402 -4.63 -22.94 -2.20
C LEU A 402 -4.91 -22.84 -0.69
N ILE A 403 -3.89 -22.42 0.09
CA ILE A 403 -4.02 -22.19 1.54
C ILE A 403 -5.00 -21.04 1.80
N GLU A 404 -4.79 -19.89 1.16
CA GLU A 404 -5.65 -18.70 1.32
C GLU A 404 -7.10 -18.98 0.92
N ASN A 405 -7.32 -19.61 -0.24
CA ASN A 405 -8.67 -19.95 -0.69
C ASN A 405 -9.35 -20.91 0.28
N PHE A 406 -8.65 -21.93 0.79
CA PHE A 406 -9.24 -22.84 1.77
C PHE A 406 -9.67 -22.09 3.03
N ILE A 407 -8.77 -21.32 3.65
CA ILE A 407 -9.03 -20.59 4.90
C ILE A 407 -10.18 -19.60 4.70
N GLY A 408 -10.10 -18.79 3.65
CA GLY A 408 -11.08 -17.75 3.35
C GLY A 408 -12.46 -18.32 3.06
N GLN A 409 -12.56 -19.32 2.18
CA GLN A 409 -13.84 -19.93 1.83
C GLN A 409 -14.45 -20.72 3.00
N TYR A 410 -13.61 -21.34 3.84
CA TYR A 410 -14.07 -21.96 5.08
C TYR A 410 -14.70 -20.91 6.03
N GLY A 411 -14.04 -19.75 6.16
CA GLY A 411 -14.55 -18.62 6.92
C GLY A 411 -15.86 -18.04 6.36
N ASP A 412 -15.93 -17.84 5.03
CA ASP A 412 -17.13 -17.31 4.34
C ASP A 412 -18.35 -18.21 4.53
N ARG A 413 -18.15 -19.53 4.63
CA ARG A 413 -19.23 -20.49 4.92
C ARG A 413 -19.67 -20.51 6.38
N GLY A 414 -18.95 -19.84 7.28
CA GLY A 414 -19.24 -19.82 8.71
C GLY A 414 -19.07 -21.19 9.38
N GLU A 415 -18.16 -22.02 8.86
CA GLU A 415 -17.91 -23.37 9.35
C GLU A 415 -17.30 -23.35 10.77
N LEU A 416 -17.54 -24.42 11.53
CA LEU A 416 -17.04 -24.56 12.90
C LEU A 416 -16.12 -25.79 13.03
N PRO A 417 -15.05 -25.70 13.86
CA PRO A 417 -14.64 -24.53 14.64
C PRO A 417 -14.04 -23.42 13.78
N ALA A 418 -14.36 -22.16 14.11
CA ALA A 418 -13.86 -21.00 13.36
C ALA A 418 -12.32 -20.90 13.44
N LEU A 419 -11.69 -20.63 12.30
CA LEU A 419 -10.24 -20.42 12.22
C LEU A 419 -9.89 -19.02 12.76
N SER A 420 -8.82 -18.95 13.55
CA SER A 420 -8.32 -17.71 14.12
C SER A 420 -6.80 -17.65 14.03
N TRP A 421 -6.30 -16.52 13.55
CA TRP A 421 -4.87 -16.25 13.37
C TRP A 421 -4.52 -15.04 14.23
N LYS A 422 -3.89 -15.29 15.38
CA LYS A 422 -3.60 -14.29 16.40
C LYS A 422 -2.19 -14.48 16.94
N PRO A 423 -1.59 -13.43 17.51
CA PRO A 423 -0.31 -13.57 18.20
C PRO A 423 -0.35 -14.66 19.29
N VAL A 424 0.72 -15.45 19.35
CA VAL A 424 0.92 -16.53 20.32
C VAL A 424 1.67 -15.97 21.53
N VAL A 425 1.21 -16.30 22.74
CA VAL A 425 1.90 -15.91 23.98
C VAL A 425 3.27 -16.58 24.04
N ASP A 426 4.33 -15.78 23.95
CA ASP A 426 5.73 -16.23 24.07
C ASP A 426 6.45 -15.62 25.28
N ASN A 427 5.75 -14.78 26.06
CA ASN A 427 6.28 -13.99 27.17
C ASN A 427 7.53 -13.17 26.82
N ARG A 428 7.69 -12.82 25.55
CA ARG A 428 8.81 -12.02 25.03
C ARG A 428 8.31 -10.86 24.17
N LEU A 429 7.50 -11.16 23.16
CA LEU A 429 6.78 -10.19 22.34
C LEU A 429 5.33 -10.06 22.79
N VAL A 430 4.71 -11.20 23.12
CA VAL A 430 3.30 -11.30 23.54
C VAL A 430 3.25 -11.91 24.93
N PHE A 431 2.63 -11.22 25.86
CA PHE A 431 2.62 -11.61 27.27
C PHE A 431 1.26 -12.18 27.68
N ALA A 432 1.27 -13.12 28.62
CA ALA A 432 0.05 -13.74 29.14
C ALA A 432 -0.81 -12.75 29.96
N ASP A 433 -0.18 -11.80 30.66
CA ASP A 433 -0.85 -10.88 31.58
C ASP A 433 -0.31 -9.45 31.42
N TYR A 434 -0.97 -8.67 30.56
CA TYR A 434 -0.63 -7.27 30.35
C TYR A 434 -0.99 -6.38 31.55
N LYS A 435 -2.02 -6.75 32.33
CA LYS A 435 -2.43 -6.00 33.51
C LYS A 435 -1.35 -6.05 34.58
N ALA A 436 -0.91 -7.24 34.98
CA ALA A 436 0.13 -7.41 36.00
C ALA A 436 1.45 -6.73 35.58
N ARG A 437 1.80 -6.79 34.29
CA ARG A 437 2.95 -6.07 33.75
C ARG A 437 2.80 -4.56 33.85
N ALA A 438 1.63 -4.02 33.50
CA ALA A 438 1.37 -2.60 33.58
C ALA A 438 1.37 -2.10 35.05
N GLU A 439 0.79 -2.87 35.98
CA GLU A 439 0.83 -2.60 37.41
C GLU A 439 2.25 -2.64 37.99
N ALA A 440 3.12 -3.50 37.45
CA ALA A 440 4.55 -3.51 37.76
C ALA A 440 5.37 -2.38 37.07
N GLY A 441 4.72 -1.48 36.34
CA GLY A 441 5.37 -0.38 35.63
C GLY A 441 6.17 -0.83 34.39
N LEU A 442 5.92 -2.03 33.87
CA LEU A 442 6.55 -2.59 32.67
C LEU A 442 5.83 -2.13 31.40
N VAL A 443 5.64 -0.81 31.27
CA VAL A 443 5.08 -0.13 30.10
C VAL A 443 6.15 0.81 29.54
N ALA A 444 6.19 0.99 28.22
CA ALA A 444 7.14 1.90 27.57
C ALA A 444 7.03 3.31 28.17
N ARG A 445 8.15 3.84 28.68
CA ARG A 445 8.27 5.18 29.30
C ARG A 445 8.53 6.25 28.24
N VAL A 446 7.58 6.42 27.35
CA VAL A 446 7.61 7.42 26.27
C VAL A 446 6.22 8.09 26.18
N PRO A 447 6.15 9.36 25.73
CA PRO A 447 4.87 10.01 25.49
C PRO A 447 3.99 9.20 24.56
N TYR A 448 2.68 9.38 24.68
CA TYR A 448 1.74 8.52 23.97
C TYR A 448 0.45 9.26 23.60
N ILE A 449 -0.03 9.08 22.36
CA ILE A 449 -1.41 9.41 21.98
C ILE A 449 -2.25 8.13 22.04
N ILE A 450 -3.43 8.18 22.66
CA ILE A 450 -4.44 7.13 22.53
C ILE A 450 -5.74 7.76 21.99
N SER A 451 -6.38 7.07 21.06
CA SER A 451 -7.63 7.51 20.47
C SER A 451 -8.64 6.39 20.35
N THR A 452 -9.90 6.79 20.22
CA THR A 452 -11.03 5.93 19.84
C THR A 452 -11.94 6.70 18.89
N THR A 453 -12.73 5.99 18.10
CA THR A 453 -13.92 6.56 17.48
C THR A 453 -15.11 6.47 18.46
N ALA A 454 -16.17 7.24 18.25
CA ALA A 454 -17.29 7.29 19.19
C ALA A 454 -18.19 6.02 19.15
N ASN A 455 -18.29 5.34 18.01
CA ASN A 455 -19.19 4.20 17.78
C ASN A 455 -18.42 3.03 17.12
N GLU A 456 -17.26 2.65 17.67
CA GLU A 456 -16.29 1.70 17.09
C GLU A 456 -16.94 0.45 16.48
N PHE A 457 -17.75 -0.27 17.27
CA PHE A 457 -18.29 -1.58 16.92
C PHE A 457 -19.46 -1.54 15.96
N SER A 458 -19.98 -0.37 15.57
CA SER A 458 -21.09 -0.29 14.62
C SER A 458 -20.73 -0.93 13.28
N SER A 459 -19.46 -0.83 12.86
CA SER A 459 -18.92 -1.48 11.66
C SER A 459 -18.33 -2.88 11.89
N LEU A 460 -18.37 -3.41 13.11
CA LEU A 460 -17.75 -4.69 13.48
C LEU A 460 -18.75 -5.75 13.95
N VAL A 461 -19.89 -5.32 14.50
CA VAL A 461 -20.98 -6.22 14.89
C VAL A 461 -21.75 -6.65 13.64
N PRO A 462 -22.11 -7.93 13.47
CA PRO A 462 -22.91 -8.36 12.31
C PRO A 462 -24.21 -7.56 12.16
N TRP A 463 -24.48 -7.07 10.95
CA TRP A 463 -25.72 -6.37 10.60
C TRP A 463 -26.52 -7.10 9.51
N PRO A 464 -27.81 -6.79 9.32
CA PRO A 464 -28.65 -7.44 8.33
C PRO A 464 -28.19 -7.14 6.89
N ILE A 465 -27.44 -8.06 6.26
CA ILE A 465 -26.94 -7.89 4.88
C ILE A 465 -28.05 -7.74 3.82
N LYS A 466 -29.28 -8.18 4.12
CA LYS A 466 -30.46 -8.01 3.24
C LYS A 466 -31.17 -6.67 3.43
N ASN A 467 -30.83 -5.92 4.47
CA ASN A 467 -31.40 -4.63 4.79
C ASN A 467 -30.34 -3.72 5.43
N LEU A 468 -29.43 -3.21 4.60
CA LEU A 468 -28.26 -2.44 5.05
C LEU A 468 -28.61 -1.15 5.81
N THR A 469 -29.83 -0.63 5.68
CA THR A 469 -30.27 0.57 6.42
C THR A 469 -30.70 0.27 7.86
N ALA A 470 -30.95 -1.00 8.23
CA ALA A 470 -31.39 -1.36 9.57
C ALA A 470 -30.28 -1.31 10.63
N GLY A 471 -29.03 -1.51 10.22
CA GLY A 471 -27.88 -1.53 11.13
C GLY A 471 -27.88 -2.71 12.13
N PRO A 472 -26.84 -2.83 12.95
CA PRO A 472 -26.76 -3.79 14.05
C PRO A 472 -27.59 -3.34 15.27
N ASP A 473 -27.73 -4.21 16.27
CA ASP A 473 -28.30 -3.83 17.58
C ASP A 473 -27.36 -2.84 18.29
N GLN A 474 -27.79 -1.58 18.41
CA GLN A 474 -26.99 -0.54 19.03
C GLN A 474 -26.65 -0.82 20.50
N THR A 475 -27.49 -1.56 21.24
CA THR A 475 -27.18 -1.94 22.62
C THR A 475 -25.95 -2.85 22.67
N LEU A 476 -25.87 -3.77 21.71
CA LEU A 476 -24.74 -4.67 21.56
C LEU A 476 -23.48 -3.93 21.10
N VAL A 477 -23.63 -2.98 20.16
CA VAL A 477 -22.55 -2.09 19.73
C VAL A 477 -21.98 -1.31 20.91
N THR A 478 -22.81 -0.58 21.66
CA THR A 478 -22.40 0.21 22.82
C THR A 478 -21.72 -0.65 23.89
N TYR A 479 -22.22 -1.87 24.14
CA TYR A 479 -21.56 -2.81 25.06
C TYR A 479 -20.13 -3.14 24.62
N TYR A 480 -19.93 -3.43 23.32
CA TYR A 480 -18.62 -3.74 22.80
C TYR A 480 -17.71 -2.52 22.64
N ASP A 481 -18.24 -1.32 22.36
CA ASP A 481 -17.47 -0.07 22.38
C ASP A 481 -16.81 0.11 23.74
N VAL A 482 -17.62 0.00 24.80
CA VAL A 482 -17.18 0.15 26.19
C VAL A 482 -16.14 -0.91 26.54
N MET A 483 -16.42 -2.18 26.26
CA MET A 483 -15.58 -3.29 26.69
C MET A 483 -14.34 -3.51 25.82
N GLY A 484 -14.40 -3.16 24.53
CA GLY A 484 -13.35 -3.43 23.54
C GLY A 484 -12.44 -2.25 23.24
N PHE A 485 -12.93 -1.00 23.37
CA PHE A 485 -12.15 0.20 23.06
C PHE A 485 -12.07 1.20 24.21
N VAL A 486 -13.20 1.68 24.72
CA VAL A 486 -13.23 2.80 25.68
C VAL A 486 -12.51 2.43 26.98
N CYS A 487 -12.92 1.35 27.65
CA CYS A 487 -12.33 0.97 28.94
C CYS A 487 -10.90 0.41 28.85
N PRO A 488 -10.53 -0.39 27.83
CA PRO A 488 -9.13 -0.74 27.61
C PRO A 488 -8.23 0.48 27.39
N THR A 489 -8.73 1.47 26.65
CA THR A 489 -8.02 2.75 26.39
C THR A 489 -7.89 3.57 27.66
N PHE A 490 -8.95 3.71 28.46
CA PHE A 490 -8.90 4.32 29.80
C PHE A 490 -7.87 3.65 30.71
N ASN A 491 -7.90 2.32 30.83
CA ASN A 491 -6.95 1.56 31.64
C ASN A 491 -5.50 1.79 31.18
N SER A 492 -5.25 1.79 29.86
CA SER A 492 -3.95 2.11 29.29
C SER A 492 -3.48 3.52 29.69
N THR A 493 -4.36 4.53 29.64
CA THR A 493 -4.06 5.88 30.16
C THR A 493 -3.71 5.85 31.64
N VAL A 494 -4.52 5.20 32.48
CA VAL A 494 -4.30 5.12 33.93
C VAL A 494 -2.93 4.52 34.24
N TYR A 495 -2.56 3.40 33.62
CA TYR A 495 -1.26 2.77 33.84
C TYR A 495 -0.09 3.65 33.41
N ARG A 496 -0.27 4.46 32.36
CA ARG A 496 0.74 5.40 31.89
C ARG A 496 0.86 6.64 32.77
N ASN A 497 -0.26 7.19 33.25
CA ASN A 497 -0.24 8.31 34.21
C ASN A 497 0.51 7.93 35.50
N ARG A 498 0.50 6.65 35.93
CA ARG A 498 1.30 6.16 37.07
C ARG A 498 2.81 6.23 36.86
N LEU A 499 3.29 6.36 35.62
CA LEU A 499 4.72 6.51 35.35
C LEU A 499 5.27 7.89 35.76
N GLY A 500 4.37 8.85 36.02
CA GLY A 500 4.71 10.22 36.42
C GLY A 500 4.41 11.24 35.31
N PRO A 501 4.47 12.54 35.66
CA PRO A 501 4.14 13.64 34.74
C PRO A 501 5.13 13.79 33.57
N ASP A 502 6.34 13.23 33.69
CA ASP A 502 7.38 13.27 32.63
C ASP A 502 7.06 12.38 31.43
N VAL A 503 5.98 11.58 31.49
CA VAL A 503 5.50 10.72 30.40
C VAL A 503 4.08 11.16 30.01
N PRO A 504 3.95 12.25 29.22
CA PRO A 504 2.64 12.80 28.88
C PRO A 504 1.82 11.82 28.04
N VAL A 505 0.53 11.70 28.37
CA VAL A 505 -0.44 10.93 27.61
C VAL A 505 -1.47 11.89 27.05
N TYR A 506 -1.61 11.93 25.74
CA TYR A 506 -2.60 12.76 25.05
C TYR A 506 -3.74 11.87 24.56
N ARG A 507 -4.97 12.36 24.69
CA ARG A 507 -6.18 11.57 24.42
C ARG A 507 -7.12 12.34 23.53
N PHE A 508 -7.67 11.66 22.52
CA PHE A 508 -8.73 12.21 21.70
C PHE A 508 -9.80 11.17 21.35
N GLN A 509 -11.02 11.64 21.06
CA GLN A 509 -12.12 10.86 20.52
C GLN A 509 -12.50 11.45 19.16
N HIS A 510 -12.53 10.62 18.12
CA HIS A 510 -13.11 11.00 16.84
C HIS A 510 -14.62 10.75 16.88
N ALA A 511 -15.40 11.80 16.70
CA ALA A 511 -16.87 11.75 16.70
C ALA A 511 -17.48 12.34 15.41
N GLY A 512 -16.65 12.58 14.39
CA GLY A 512 -17.08 13.17 13.13
C GLY A 512 -17.98 12.23 12.34
N THR A 513 -19.16 12.74 11.94
CA THR A 513 -20.06 12.08 11.00
C THR A 513 -20.17 12.92 9.73
N PHE A 514 -19.69 12.36 8.62
CA PHE A 514 -19.61 13.07 7.34
C PHE A 514 -20.46 12.37 6.28
N PRO A 515 -21.18 13.10 5.41
CA PRO A 515 -22.13 12.50 4.47
C PRO A 515 -21.56 11.39 3.57
N ASN A 516 -20.29 11.52 3.18
CA ASN A 516 -19.57 10.53 2.37
C ASN A 516 -19.21 9.28 3.19
N LEU A 517 -18.71 9.45 4.41
CA LEU A 517 -18.28 8.36 5.31
C LEU A 517 -19.44 7.68 6.02
N ASN A 518 -20.56 8.38 6.22
CA ASN A 518 -21.78 7.90 6.89
C ASN A 518 -22.93 7.70 5.88
N LYS A 519 -22.71 6.82 4.91
CA LYS A 519 -23.76 6.39 3.97
C LYS A 519 -25.00 5.83 4.68
N TYR A 520 -24.79 5.20 5.84
CA TYR A 520 -25.84 4.69 6.70
C TYR A 520 -25.83 5.44 8.02
N GLU A 521 -26.97 5.99 8.43
CA GLU A 521 -27.10 6.85 9.63
C GLU A 521 -26.67 6.15 10.93
N TRP A 522 -26.82 4.82 11.01
CA TRP A 522 -26.46 4.02 12.19
C TRP A 522 -24.94 3.86 12.40
N LEU A 523 -24.10 4.24 11.44
CA LEU A 523 -22.65 4.07 11.54
C LEU A 523 -22.04 4.97 12.61
N GLY A 524 -22.36 6.26 12.60
CA GLY A 524 -21.69 7.25 13.45
C GLY A 524 -20.19 7.37 13.12
N ALA A 525 -19.38 7.67 14.13
CA ALA A 525 -17.92 7.57 14.01
C ALA A 525 -17.49 6.12 14.30
N TYR A 526 -17.51 5.28 13.27
CA TYR A 526 -17.27 3.84 13.36
C TYR A 526 -15.78 3.48 13.30
N HIS A 527 -15.44 2.24 13.65
CA HIS A 527 -14.05 1.76 13.60
C HIS A 527 -13.39 2.04 12.24
N ALA A 528 -12.22 2.69 12.28
CA ALA A 528 -11.45 3.15 11.12
C ALA A 528 -12.01 4.36 10.33
N SER A 529 -13.13 4.96 10.74
CA SER A 529 -13.64 6.20 10.10
C SER A 529 -12.73 7.40 10.31
N ASP A 530 -11.86 7.34 11.32
CA ASP A 530 -10.85 8.34 11.65
C ASP A 530 -9.61 8.28 10.74
N ILE A 531 -9.34 7.15 10.10
CA ILE A 531 -8.18 6.95 9.20
C ILE A 531 -8.23 7.90 7.99
N PRO A 532 -9.28 7.95 7.16
CA PRO A 532 -9.30 8.85 6.00
C PRO A 532 -9.25 10.33 6.39
N ILE A 533 -9.73 10.66 7.59
CA ILE A 533 -9.63 11.99 8.19
C ILE A 533 -8.20 12.26 8.64
N SER A 534 -7.54 11.29 9.26
CA SER A 534 -6.13 11.38 9.71
C SER A 534 -5.14 11.44 8.55
N PHE A 535 -5.43 10.81 7.42
CA PHE A 535 -4.54 10.78 6.25
C PHE A 535 -4.93 11.79 5.15
N GLY A 536 -6.10 12.43 5.27
CA GLY A 536 -6.60 13.39 4.28
C GLY A 536 -7.07 12.75 2.98
N THR A 537 -7.55 11.51 3.04
CA THR A 537 -8.05 10.70 1.91
C THR A 537 -9.58 10.60 1.89
N TYR A 538 -10.27 11.46 2.63
CA TYR A 538 -11.73 11.53 2.71
C TYR A 538 -12.45 11.64 1.35
N HIS A 539 -11.80 12.24 0.34
CA HIS A 539 -12.34 12.42 -1.00
C HIS A 539 -12.56 11.10 -1.77
N LEU A 540 -12.00 9.97 -1.30
CA LEU A 540 -12.18 8.67 -1.93
C LEU A 540 -13.66 8.23 -1.97
N LEU A 541 -14.49 8.78 -1.07
CA LEU A 541 -15.92 8.54 -1.02
C LEU A 541 -16.78 9.65 -1.62
N ASP A 542 -16.21 10.55 -2.42
CA ASP A 542 -16.99 11.63 -3.06
C ASP A 542 -18.09 11.10 -4.00
N HIS A 543 -17.98 9.85 -4.44
CA HIS A 543 -19.02 9.18 -5.21
C HIS A 543 -20.29 8.83 -4.39
N VAL A 544 -20.19 8.84 -3.05
CA VAL A 544 -21.32 8.68 -2.12
C VAL A 544 -21.97 10.04 -1.86
N ALA A 545 -21.16 11.02 -1.45
CA ALA A 545 -21.54 12.42 -1.27
C ALA A 545 -20.28 13.28 -1.33
N ASN A 546 -20.40 14.55 -1.73
CA ASN A 546 -19.24 15.43 -1.79
C ASN A 546 -18.64 15.70 -0.39
N THR A 547 -17.32 15.63 -0.29
CA THR A 547 -16.56 16.12 0.87
C THR A 547 -16.99 17.54 1.25
N THR A 548 -17.23 17.75 2.55
CA THR A 548 -17.64 19.08 3.07
C THR A 548 -16.44 19.90 3.55
N GLN A 549 -16.56 21.23 3.60
CA GLN A 549 -15.51 22.07 4.18
C GLN A 549 -15.27 21.72 5.67
N PHE A 550 -16.33 21.42 6.42
CA PHE A 550 -16.22 21.02 7.82
C PHE A 550 -15.37 19.75 7.99
N GLU A 551 -15.55 18.77 7.09
CA GLU A 551 -14.73 17.54 7.06
C GLU A 551 -13.26 17.82 6.78
N ILE A 552 -12.97 18.71 5.83
CA ILE A 552 -11.61 19.16 5.53
C ILE A 552 -10.99 19.82 6.77
N ASP A 553 -11.73 20.70 7.44
CA ASP A 553 -11.26 21.41 8.63
C ASP A 553 -10.96 20.42 9.78
N VAL A 554 -11.83 19.41 9.99
CA VAL A 554 -11.60 18.34 10.98
C VAL A 554 -10.38 17.49 10.61
N SER A 555 -10.21 17.15 9.33
CA SER A 555 -9.06 16.40 8.85
C SER A 555 -7.74 17.15 9.05
N GLN A 556 -7.70 18.44 8.73
CA GLN A 556 -6.54 19.28 8.96
C GLN A 556 -6.23 19.40 10.45
N ALA A 557 -7.25 19.64 11.28
CA ALA A 557 -7.09 19.69 12.72
C ALA A 557 -6.47 18.38 13.27
N MET A 558 -7.04 17.22 12.94
CA MET A 558 -6.51 15.93 13.41
C MET A 558 -5.05 15.70 12.98
N GLN A 559 -4.74 16.03 11.73
CA GLN A 559 -3.37 15.94 11.21
C GLN A 559 -2.40 16.88 11.93
N ASP A 560 -2.81 18.12 12.20
CA ASP A 560 -1.97 19.10 12.88
C ASP A 560 -1.68 18.68 14.33
N HIS A 561 -2.65 18.04 15.01
CA HIS A 561 -2.45 17.46 16.34
C HIS A 561 -1.48 16.28 16.33
N MET A 562 -1.59 15.38 15.35
CA MET A 562 -0.61 14.30 15.16
C MET A 562 0.78 14.86 14.85
N LEU A 563 0.88 15.89 13.99
CA LEU A 563 2.15 16.52 13.62
C LEU A 563 2.81 17.23 14.80
N ALA A 564 2.04 17.92 15.65
CA ALA A 564 2.56 18.55 16.86
C ALA A 564 3.21 17.51 17.80
N PHE A 565 2.56 16.36 17.98
CA PHE A 565 3.12 15.25 18.75
C PHE A 565 4.34 14.62 18.08
N VAL A 566 4.30 14.36 16.78
CA VAL A 566 5.40 13.72 16.05
C VAL A 566 6.66 14.61 16.04
N LYS A 567 6.50 15.94 16.05
CA LYS A 567 7.61 16.91 16.10
C LYS A 567 8.24 17.03 17.49
N ASP A 568 7.39 17.17 18.52
CA ASP A 568 7.82 17.23 19.92
C ASP A 568 6.78 16.50 20.77
N PRO A 569 6.98 15.20 21.04
CA PRO A 569 5.96 14.40 21.72
C PRO A 569 5.81 14.75 23.21
N TYR A 570 6.76 15.51 23.79
CA TYR A 570 6.72 15.90 25.19
C TYR A 570 6.01 17.23 25.41
N HIS A 571 6.16 18.20 24.50
CA HIS A 571 5.62 19.55 24.69
C HIS A 571 4.82 20.08 23.51
N GLY A 572 5.03 19.57 22.29
CA GLY A 572 4.42 20.07 21.06
C GLY A 572 2.90 20.21 21.13
N PRO A 573 2.15 19.15 21.49
CA PRO A 573 0.69 19.22 21.60
C PRO A 573 0.20 20.35 22.51
N GLN A 574 0.80 20.50 23.69
CA GLN A 574 0.38 21.52 24.65
C GLN A 574 0.84 22.92 24.25
N LYS A 575 2.09 23.04 23.82
CA LYS A 575 2.73 24.32 23.49
C LYS A 575 2.13 24.96 22.24
N ASP A 576 1.89 24.14 21.20
CA ASP A 576 1.52 24.65 19.89
C ASP A 576 -0.01 24.69 19.70
N LEU A 577 -0.75 23.80 20.38
CA LEU A 577 -2.20 23.62 20.16
C LEU A 577 -3.03 23.72 21.45
N GLY A 578 -2.41 23.85 22.62
CA GLY A 578 -3.14 23.88 23.89
C GLY A 578 -3.72 22.53 24.32
N TRP A 579 -3.39 21.43 23.64
CA TRP A 579 -3.80 20.07 23.99
C TRP A 579 -3.05 19.62 25.24
N LYS A 580 -3.72 19.54 26.39
CA LYS A 580 -3.06 19.19 27.64
C LYS A 580 -2.89 17.68 27.75
N PRO A 581 -1.82 17.20 28.40
CA PRO A 581 -1.74 15.78 28.73
C PRO A 581 -2.88 15.41 29.68
N MET A 582 -3.54 14.29 29.39
CA MET A 582 -4.62 13.75 30.19
C MET A 582 -4.10 13.30 31.56
N ASN A 583 -4.77 13.74 32.61
CA ASN A 583 -4.56 13.30 33.98
C ASN A 583 -5.83 12.68 34.53
N THR A 584 -5.91 11.35 34.47
CA THR A 584 -7.11 10.59 34.88
C THR A 584 -7.44 10.69 36.37
N SER A 585 -6.55 11.25 37.18
CA SER A 585 -6.77 11.46 38.62
C SER A 585 -7.46 12.80 38.93
N GLU A 586 -7.63 13.69 37.95
CA GLU A 586 -8.41 14.92 38.15
C GLU A 586 -9.90 14.61 38.33
N PRO A 587 -10.67 15.39 39.09
CA PRO A 587 -12.09 15.11 39.35
C PRO A 587 -12.95 15.00 38.09
N ASN A 588 -12.57 15.70 37.02
CA ASN A 588 -13.21 15.66 35.70
C ASN A 588 -12.56 14.64 34.74
N GLY A 589 -11.58 13.85 35.20
CA GLY A 589 -10.85 12.88 34.39
C GLY A 589 -9.77 13.48 33.49
N GLY A 590 -9.50 14.78 33.58
CA GLY A 590 -8.50 15.49 32.78
C GLY A 590 -9.00 15.95 31.41
N ASP A 591 -8.09 16.50 30.59
CA ASP A 591 -8.38 17.03 29.26
C ASP A 591 -8.40 15.92 28.19
N LEU A 592 -9.45 15.88 27.38
CA LEU A 592 -9.58 15.03 26.21
C LEU A 592 -10.10 15.87 25.03
N ILE A 593 -9.55 15.65 23.83
CA ILE A 593 -10.04 16.33 22.64
C ILE A 593 -11.12 15.50 21.96
N ARG A 594 -12.27 16.09 21.64
CA ARG A 594 -13.27 15.51 20.73
C ARG A 594 -13.22 16.23 19.38
N PHE A 595 -13.06 15.47 18.31
CA PHE A 595 -13.04 15.99 16.93
C PHE A 595 -14.39 15.76 16.24
N GLY A 596 -14.90 16.80 15.58
CA GLY A 596 -16.01 16.70 14.63
C GLY A 596 -17.41 16.53 15.22
N ALA A 597 -17.63 16.80 16.51
CA ALA A 597 -18.93 16.69 17.16
C ALA A 597 -19.64 18.05 17.34
N GLY A 598 -20.98 18.03 17.32
CA GLY A 598 -21.81 19.22 17.55
C GLY A 598 -21.52 20.42 16.63
N GLY A 599 -21.06 20.16 15.39
CA GLY A 599 -20.66 21.20 14.43
C GLY A 599 -19.35 21.92 14.78
N LYS A 600 -18.58 21.40 15.73
CA LYS A 600 -17.27 21.94 16.14
C LYS A 600 -16.15 21.05 15.62
N VAL A 601 -15.11 21.71 15.09
CA VAL A 601 -13.92 21.00 14.58
C VAL A 601 -13.16 20.32 15.72
N ILE A 602 -12.96 21.06 16.83
CA ILE A 602 -12.25 20.63 18.03
C ILE A 602 -13.07 21.04 19.25
N GLN A 603 -13.17 20.16 20.24
CA GLN A 603 -13.69 20.46 21.57
C GLN A 603 -12.73 19.93 22.62
N HIS A 604 -12.36 20.75 23.60
CA HIS A 604 -11.80 20.26 24.86
C HIS A 604 -12.97 19.84 25.74
N ILE A 605 -12.97 18.58 26.15
CA ILE A 605 -14.00 17.98 26.99
C ILE A 605 -13.38 17.35 28.23
N ASP A 606 -14.23 17.16 29.24
CA ASP A 606 -13.84 16.44 30.44
C ASP A 606 -13.68 14.94 30.12
N GLY A 607 -12.58 14.33 30.54
CA GLY A 607 -12.32 12.91 30.33
C GLY A 607 -13.46 11.99 30.82
N VAL A 608 -14.17 12.38 31.88
CA VAL A 608 -15.33 11.65 32.40
C VAL A 608 -16.54 11.61 31.44
N GLU A 609 -16.59 12.46 30.41
CA GLU A 609 -17.61 12.36 29.36
C GLU A 609 -17.45 11.10 28.51
N VAL A 610 -16.22 10.58 28.36
CA VAL A 610 -15.93 9.37 27.57
C VAL A 610 -15.67 8.20 28.50
N ASP A 611 -14.76 8.37 29.45
CA ASP A 611 -14.26 7.29 30.31
C ASP A 611 -15.15 7.05 31.55
N GLY A 612 -16.12 7.94 31.83
CA GLY A 612 -17.00 7.86 33.00
C GLY A 612 -17.81 6.58 33.09
N VAL A 613 -18.14 5.97 31.94
CA VAL A 613 -18.82 4.67 31.87
C VAL A 613 -18.00 3.54 32.52
N CYS A 614 -16.67 3.58 32.40
CA CYS A 614 -15.77 2.58 32.97
C CYS A 614 -15.72 2.66 34.50
N LEU A 615 -16.16 3.77 35.06
CA LEU A 615 -16.21 4.05 36.49
C LEU A 615 -17.65 4.00 37.05
N GLY A 616 -18.65 3.71 36.21
CA GLY A 616 -20.06 3.74 36.59
C GLY A 616 -20.58 5.16 36.92
N LEU A 617 -19.91 6.21 36.42
CA LEU A 617 -20.27 7.60 36.70
C LEU A 617 -21.30 8.17 35.73
N ARG A 618 -21.34 7.65 34.49
CA ARG A 618 -22.23 8.10 33.40
C ARG A 618 -22.52 6.95 32.43
N GLU A 619 -23.57 7.11 31.63
CA GLU A 619 -23.78 6.26 30.45
C GLU A 619 -22.85 6.70 29.31
N TYR A 620 -22.49 5.75 28.44
CA TYR A 620 -21.67 6.04 27.26
C TYR A 620 -22.54 6.56 26.12
N ASP A 621 -22.12 7.65 25.49
CA ASP A 621 -22.78 8.23 24.31
C ASP A 621 -21.98 7.93 23.03
N PRO A 622 -22.47 7.04 22.16
CA PRO A 622 -21.83 6.76 20.87
C PRO A 622 -22.10 7.84 19.79
N PHE A 623 -22.98 8.82 20.05
CA PHE A 623 -23.34 9.90 19.10
C PHE A 623 -23.27 11.31 19.74
N PRO A 624 -22.11 11.74 20.26
CA PRO A 624 -21.95 12.97 21.04
C PRO A 624 -21.96 14.29 20.25
#